data_AF-A0A8T1CDL2-F1
#
_entry.id   AF-A0A8T1CDL2-F1
#
_cell.length_a   1.000
_cell.length_b   1.000
_cell.length_c   1.000
_cell.angle_alpha   90.00
_cell.angle_beta   90.00
_cell.angle_gamma   90.00
#
_symmetry.space_group_name_H-M   'P 1'
#
loop_
_entity.id
_entity.type
_entity.pdbx_description
1 polymer ?
#
loop_
_entity_poly.entity_id
_entity_poly.type
_entity_poly.pdbx_seq_one_letter_code
_entity_poly.pdbx_strand_id
1 'polypeptide(L)'
;MRELIKKKATEDHVMTAAAVWEWARKEMITLHGKAMALTLLEKQTGRDLVYRTRQEATGGDIFRLLEMALFRFLSPLDTRPFLQFNISYTIKQELQRIIGFGQSKSDWTYWHILHWVKVQSGMKLDPGTVCCDFEMALLQGAKDQFPDAKRIGCLFHWEQAIRRKLVALRISEDKIKKVMTLGALDTLTVLPPAKFERGIEFVTQKVPPTQGDKTKWKDFSKYFRSTWLKRYDLSTWNVHNMLEENTEIGAKTNNPFESNNRVFTDRFQRSHPSLMTFIEVCKDMKLWKRSGETPRNEVGMSATARAH
;
A
#
# COMPACT_ATOMS: atom_id res chain seq x y z
N MET A 1 -0.48 46.68 -13.95
CA MET A 1 0.48 45.83 -14.68
C MET A 1 1.41 45.01 -13.79
N ARG A 2 2.10 45.60 -12.79
CA ARG A 2 3.00 44.84 -11.88
C ARG A 2 2.33 43.63 -11.23
N GLU A 3 1.12 43.81 -10.69
CA GLU A 3 0.38 42.73 -10.04
C GLU A 3 -0.09 41.64 -11.02
N LEU A 4 -0.49 42.00 -12.25
CA LEU A 4 -0.80 41.01 -13.30
C LEU A 4 0.43 40.20 -13.68
N ILE A 5 1.59 40.84 -13.80
CA ILE A 5 2.87 40.17 -14.08
C ILE A 5 3.22 39.22 -12.94
N LYS A 6 3.16 39.66 -11.68
CA LYS A 6 3.46 38.81 -10.53
C LYS A 6 2.55 37.57 -10.49
N LYS A 7 1.23 37.79 -10.60
CA LYS A 7 0.22 36.72 -10.62
C LYS A 7 0.49 35.71 -11.74
N LYS A 8 0.66 36.17 -12.97
CA LYS A 8 0.88 35.27 -14.11
C LYS A 8 2.26 34.59 -14.06
N ALA A 9 3.27 35.25 -13.50
CA ALA A 9 4.60 34.68 -13.31
C ALA A 9 4.63 33.52 -12.28
N THR A 10 3.71 33.52 -11.31
CA THR A 10 3.51 32.44 -10.32
C THR A 10 2.48 31.39 -10.75
N GLU A 11 1.53 31.72 -11.62
CA GLU A 11 0.53 30.76 -12.11
C GLU A 11 1.06 29.92 -13.27
N ASP A 12 1.90 30.50 -14.13
CA ASP A 12 2.39 29.85 -15.34
C ASP A 12 3.91 30.00 -15.44
N HIS A 13 4.62 28.98 -14.96
CA HIS A 13 6.07 28.94 -14.95
C HIS A 13 6.68 28.53 -16.30
N VAL A 14 5.88 27.98 -17.21
CA VAL A 14 6.31 27.51 -18.54
C VAL A 14 6.38 28.69 -19.52
N MET A 15 5.46 29.65 -19.39
CA MET A 15 5.50 30.86 -20.21
C MET A 15 6.84 31.62 -20.04
N THR A 16 7.43 32.06 -21.15
CA THR A 16 8.67 32.86 -21.09
C THR A 16 8.40 34.23 -20.46
N ALA A 17 9.41 34.84 -19.84
CA ALA A 17 9.25 36.16 -19.22
C ALA A 17 8.76 37.23 -20.21
N ALA A 18 9.16 37.12 -21.47
CA ALA A 18 8.67 38.00 -22.54
C ALA A 18 7.19 37.76 -22.85
N ALA A 19 6.74 36.51 -22.86
CA ALA A 19 5.34 36.15 -23.09
C ALA A 19 4.43 36.58 -21.92
N VAL A 20 4.90 36.44 -20.67
CA VAL A 20 4.17 36.91 -19.49
C VAL A 20 4.00 38.44 -19.51
N TRP A 21 5.05 39.18 -19.88
CA TRP A 21 4.96 40.63 -20.02
C TRP A 21 4.00 41.04 -21.14
N GLU A 22 4.07 40.37 -22.29
CA GLU A 22 3.20 40.67 -23.44
C GLU A 22 1.73 40.33 -23.14
N TRP A 23 1.48 39.24 -22.39
CA TRP A 23 0.16 38.92 -21.87
C TRP A 23 -0.35 40.01 -20.94
N ALA A 24 0.44 40.42 -19.94
CA ALA A 24 0.03 41.46 -19.00
C ALA A 24 -0.21 42.82 -19.69
N ARG A 25 0.52 43.10 -20.77
CA ARG A 25 0.32 44.29 -21.61
C ARG A 25 -1.04 44.24 -22.32
N LYS A 26 -1.35 43.11 -22.96
CA LYS A 26 -2.65 42.89 -23.63
C LYS A 26 -3.79 42.97 -22.63
N GLU A 27 -3.64 42.35 -21.46
CA GLU A 27 -4.65 42.35 -20.40
C GLU A 27 -4.93 43.77 -19.86
N MET A 28 -3.88 44.58 -19.64
CA MET A 28 -4.05 45.99 -19.25
C MET A 28 -4.84 46.80 -20.29
N ILE A 29 -4.62 46.52 -21.58
CA ILE A 29 -5.33 47.19 -22.68
C ILE A 29 -6.79 46.74 -22.74
N THR A 30 -7.05 45.45 -22.51
CA THR A 30 -8.41 44.90 -22.42
C THR A 30 -9.19 45.50 -21.26
N LEU A 31 -8.56 45.61 -20.08
CA LEU A 31 -9.22 46.07 -18.85
C LEU A 31 -9.41 47.59 -18.78
N HIS A 32 -8.51 48.37 -19.40
CA HIS A 32 -8.45 49.83 -19.21
C HIS A 32 -8.41 50.65 -20.50
N GLY A 33 -8.54 50.03 -21.67
CA GLY A 33 -8.58 50.73 -22.96
C GLY A 33 -7.21 51.02 -23.58
N LYS A 34 -7.15 52.00 -24.51
CA LYS A 34 -6.01 52.20 -25.43
C LYS A 34 -4.67 52.37 -24.68
N ALA A 35 -3.64 51.64 -25.15
CA ALA A 35 -2.31 51.59 -24.56
C ALA A 35 -1.64 52.96 -24.32
N MET A 36 -1.95 53.97 -25.14
CA MET A 36 -1.33 55.30 -25.06
C MET A 36 -1.71 56.09 -23.80
N ALA A 37 -2.79 55.72 -23.11
CA ALA A 37 -3.23 56.35 -21.87
C ALA A 37 -2.73 55.63 -20.61
N LEU A 38 -2.00 54.50 -20.77
CA LEU A 38 -1.57 53.64 -19.68
C LEU A 38 -0.06 53.73 -19.49
N THR A 39 0.39 54.00 -18.27
CA THR A 39 1.80 53.88 -17.90
C THR A 39 2.15 52.39 -17.72
N LEU A 40 2.52 51.75 -18.84
CA LEU A 40 2.94 50.36 -18.86
C LEU A 40 4.40 50.23 -18.40
N LEU A 41 4.73 49.09 -17.79
CA LEU A 41 6.12 48.77 -17.48
C LEU A 41 6.88 48.56 -18.78
N GLU A 42 8.10 49.11 -18.85
CA GLU A 42 9.04 48.77 -19.90
C GLU A 42 9.27 47.25 -19.96
N LYS A 43 9.46 46.73 -21.17
CA LYS A 43 9.59 45.29 -21.43
C LYS A 43 10.72 44.66 -20.63
N GLN A 44 11.87 45.32 -20.52
CA GLN A 44 13.00 44.77 -19.77
C GLN A 44 12.70 44.75 -18.27
N THR A 45 12.24 45.86 -17.70
CA THR A 45 11.82 45.93 -16.28
C THR A 45 10.74 44.91 -15.94
N GLY A 46 9.81 44.66 -16.87
CA GLY A 46 8.78 43.65 -16.73
C GLY A 46 9.31 42.22 -16.74
N ARG A 47 10.27 41.90 -17.62
CA ARG A 47 10.95 40.59 -17.63
C ARG A 47 11.76 40.39 -16.35
N ASP A 48 12.49 41.40 -15.91
CA ASP A 48 13.27 41.34 -14.66
C ASP A 48 12.36 41.17 -13.45
N LEU A 49 11.16 41.74 -13.48
CA LEU A 49 10.14 41.49 -12.47
C LEU A 49 9.63 40.05 -12.50
N VAL A 50 9.44 39.44 -13.69
CA VAL A 50 9.09 38.01 -13.80
C VAL A 50 10.20 37.14 -13.22
N TYR A 51 11.46 37.38 -13.59
CA TYR A 51 12.60 36.60 -13.08
C TYR A 51 12.74 36.74 -11.57
N ARG A 52 12.65 37.96 -11.01
CA ARG A 52 12.67 38.17 -9.56
C ARG A 52 11.48 37.52 -8.86
N THR A 53 10.28 37.67 -9.39
CA THR A 53 9.08 37.05 -8.79
C THR A 53 9.22 35.51 -8.76
N ARG A 54 9.73 34.91 -9.85
CA ARG A 54 10.01 33.47 -9.89
C ARG A 54 11.14 33.08 -8.94
N GLN A 55 12.21 33.87 -8.87
CA GLN A 55 13.32 33.66 -7.94
C GLN A 55 12.86 33.73 -6.48
N GLU A 56 12.01 34.70 -6.13
CA GLU A 56 11.43 34.86 -4.79
C GLU A 56 10.46 33.72 -4.47
N ALA A 57 9.65 33.28 -5.44
CA ALA A 57 8.70 32.19 -5.27
C ALA A 57 9.34 30.80 -5.18
N THR A 58 10.47 30.57 -5.87
CA THR A 58 11.03 29.22 -6.05
C THR A 58 12.49 29.06 -5.63
N GLY A 59 13.16 30.16 -5.27
CA GLY A 59 14.60 30.19 -5.03
C GLY A 59 15.44 30.02 -6.30
N GLY A 60 14.85 30.18 -7.50
CA GLY A 60 15.54 29.98 -8.79
C GLY A 60 15.54 28.55 -9.31
N ASP A 61 14.96 27.63 -8.54
CA ASP A 61 14.81 26.23 -8.93
C ASP A 61 13.35 25.95 -9.28
N ILE A 62 13.05 25.75 -10.56
CA ILE A 62 11.69 25.41 -11.02
C ILE A 62 11.27 24.02 -10.52
N PHE A 63 12.23 23.14 -10.18
CA PHE A 63 11.95 21.83 -9.62
C PHE A 63 11.49 21.92 -8.16
N ARG A 64 11.81 22.98 -7.40
CA ARG A 64 11.25 23.21 -6.06
C ARG A 64 9.72 23.37 -6.05
N LEU A 65 9.12 23.91 -7.10
CA LEU A 65 7.65 23.94 -7.27
C LEU A 65 7.05 22.56 -7.57
N LEU A 66 7.83 21.70 -8.23
CA LEU A 66 7.45 20.31 -8.47
C LEU A 66 7.76 19.45 -7.24
N GLU A 67 8.68 19.86 -6.36
CA GLU A 67 9.15 19.11 -5.18
C GLU A 67 8.46 19.53 -3.87
N MET A 68 7.65 20.58 -3.87
CA MET A 68 6.80 20.98 -2.75
C MET A 68 5.35 21.03 -3.24
N ALA A 69 4.47 20.06 -2.96
CA ALA A 69 4.36 19.31 -1.73
C ALA A 69 4.57 17.82 -1.93
N LEU A 70 5.60 17.27 -1.26
CA LEU A 70 5.35 16.05 -0.51
C LEU A 70 4.09 16.32 0.33
N PHE A 71 3.01 15.59 0.09
CA PHE A 71 1.84 15.61 0.97
C PHE A 71 2.26 15.00 2.31
N ARG A 72 2.96 15.79 3.13
CA ARG A 72 3.50 15.42 4.44
C ARG A 72 2.56 16.04 5.47
N PHE A 73 1.57 15.27 5.91
CA PHE A 73 0.66 15.66 6.98
C PHE A 73 1.31 15.67 8.38
N LEU A 74 2.62 15.47 8.48
CA LEU A 74 3.27 15.14 9.74
C LEU A 74 4.60 15.87 9.88
N SER A 75 4.76 16.43 11.08
CA SER A 75 5.94 17.16 11.53
C SER A 75 7.20 16.29 11.41
N PRO A 76 8.37 16.86 11.10
CA PRO A 76 9.66 16.16 11.22
C PRO A 76 9.98 15.72 12.67
N LEU A 77 9.22 16.20 13.66
CA LEU A 77 9.27 15.76 15.06
C LEU A 77 8.25 14.66 15.40
N ASP A 78 7.49 14.17 14.42
CA ASP A 78 6.48 13.14 14.65
C ASP A 78 7.15 11.77 14.87
N THR A 79 7.14 11.32 16.12
CA THR A 79 7.74 10.06 16.56
C THR A 79 6.81 8.85 16.42
N ARG A 80 5.60 9.04 15.87
CA ARG A 80 4.63 7.94 15.74
C ARG A 80 5.13 6.89 14.74
N PRO A 81 5.02 5.59 15.08
CA PRO A 81 5.37 4.53 14.15
C PRO A 81 4.41 4.52 12.96
N PHE A 82 4.96 4.45 11.76
CA PHE A 82 4.20 4.35 10.53
C PHE A 82 3.92 2.88 10.18
N LEU A 83 2.72 2.60 9.69
CA LEU A 83 2.37 1.31 9.10
C LEU A 83 3.02 1.22 7.73
N GLN A 84 3.87 0.23 7.49
CA GLN A 84 4.40 0.00 6.14
C GLN A 84 3.45 -0.93 5.39
N PHE A 85 3.12 -0.62 4.15
CA PHE A 85 2.32 -1.51 3.31
C PHE A 85 3.03 -1.84 2.01
N ASN A 86 2.76 -3.05 1.50
CA ASN A 86 3.25 -3.53 0.22
C ASN A 86 2.09 -4.23 -0.48
N ILE A 87 1.69 -3.70 -1.62
CA ILE A 87 0.58 -4.20 -2.41
C ILE A 87 1.15 -4.55 -3.77
N SER A 88 0.82 -5.73 -4.27
CA SER A 88 1.09 -6.06 -5.67
C SER A 88 -0.19 -6.52 -6.32
N TYR A 89 -0.38 -6.11 -7.56
CA TYR A 89 -1.55 -6.45 -8.35
C TYR A 89 -1.09 -6.66 -9.77
N THR A 90 -1.82 -7.48 -10.51
CA THR A 90 -1.51 -7.80 -11.89
C THR A 90 -2.50 -7.08 -12.78
N ILE A 91 -2.00 -6.37 -13.79
CA ILE A 91 -2.80 -5.84 -14.90
C ILE A 91 -2.20 -6.40 -16.17
N LYS A 92 -2.99 -7.05 -17.02
CA LYS A 92 -2.53 -7.69 -18.28
C LYS A 92 -1.33 -8.63 -18.12
N GLN A 93 -1.34 -9.46 -17.08
CA GLN A 93 -0.23 -10.37 -16.76
C GLN A 93 1.08 -9.66 -16.36
N GLU A 94 1.09 -8.33 -16.25
CA GLU A 94 2.21 -7.59 -15.70
C GLU A 94 2.01 -7.33 -14.20
N LEU A 95 2.97 -7.80 -13.40
CA LEU A 95 2.98 -7.55 -11.96
C LEU A 95 3.34 -6.08 -11.69
N GLN A 96 2.39 -5.35 -11.13
CA GLN A 96 2.58 -4.01 -10.59
C GLN A 96 2.76 -4.10 -9.08
N ARG A 97 3.51 -3.15 -8.51
CA ARG A 97 3.74 -3.08 -7.07
C ARG A 97 3.70 -1.64 -6.58
N ILE A 98 3.05 -1.46 -5.42
CA ILE A 98 3.01 -0.21 -4.67
C ILE A 98 3.52 -0.49 -3.26
N ILE A 99 4.46 0.33 -2.80
CA ILE A 99 4.97 0.32 -1.43
C ILE A 99 4.74 1.71 -0.86
N GLY A 100 4.25 1.79 0.38
CA GLY A 100 4.00 3.09 1.02
C GLY A 100 3.81 2.99 2.53
N PHE A 101 3.37 4.11 3.12
CA PHE A 101 3.09 4.21 4.55
C PHE A 101 1.67 4.66 4.81
N GLY A 102 1.09 4.06 5.85
CA GLY A 102 -0.14 4.49 6.50
C GLY A 102 0.15 5.08 7.88
N GLN A 103 -0.78 5.88 8.37
CA GLN A 103 -0.68 6.51 9.69
C GLN A 103 -0.86 5.51 10.84
N SER A 104 -1.69 4.48 10.64
CA SER A 104 -2.00 3.47 11.66
C SER A 104 -2.72 2.26 11.07
N LYS A 105 -2.80 1.19 11.86
CA LYS A 105 -3.60 -0.02 11.60
C LYS A 105 -5.09 0.22 11.87
N SER A 106 -5.74 1.01 11.02
CA SER A 106 -7.15 1.38 11.16
C SER A 106 -7.94 1.12 9.88
N ASP A 107 -9.24 0.88 10.00
CA ASP A 107 -10.16 0.64 8.87
C ASP A 107 -10.01 1.75 7.82
N TRP A 108 -9.98 3.01 8.29
CA TRP A 108 -9.83 4.19 7.45
C TRP A 108 -8.50 4.23 6.70
N THR A 109 -7.40 3.89 7.39
CA THR A 109 -6.08 3.83 6.75
C THR A 109 -6.06 2.80 5.62
N TYR A 110 -6.59 1.60 5.87
CA TYR A 110 -6.62 0.54 4.85
C TYR A 110 -7.54 0.87 3.69
N TRP A 111 -8.72 1.41 3.99
CA TRP A 111 -9.64 1.88 2.98
C TRP A 111 -8.96 2.87 2.04
N HIS A 112 -8.25 3.87 2.57
CA HIS A 112 -7.52 4.85 1.77
C HIS A 112 -6.37 4.26 0.99
N ILE A 113 -5.56 3.38 1.60
CA ILE A 113 -4.45 2.71 0.91
C ILE A 113 -4.98 1.97 -0.32
N LEU A 114 -6.03 1.18 -0.15
CA LEU A 114 -6.64 0.40 -1.23
C LEU A 114 -7.33 1.30 -2.27
N HIS A 115 -7.94 2.41 -1.84
CA HIS A 115 -8.46 3.43 -2.76
C HIS A 115 -7.35 4.00 -3.66
N TRP A 116 -6.21 4.35 -3.09
CA TRP A 116 -5.05 4.85 -3.85
C TRP A 116 -4.52 3.83 -4.86
N VAL A 117 -4.56 2.54 -4.53
CA VAL A 117 -4.22 1.48 -5.49
C VAL A 117 -5.19 1.49 -6.68
N LYS A 118 -6.50 1.64 -6.44
CA LYS A 118 -7.49 1.78 -7.53
C LYS A 118 -7.21 3.02 -8.38
N VAL A 119 -6.96 4.17 -7.75
CA VAL A 119 -6.61 5.41 -8.47
C VAL A 119 -5.36 5.21 -9.32
N GLN A 120 -4.29 4.61 -8.78
CA GLN A 120 -3.04 4.38 -9.49
C GLN A 120 -3.18 3.37 -10.65
N SER A 121 -4.14 2.46 -10.56
CA SER A 121 -4.53 1.58 -11.66
C SER A 121 -5.33 2.29 -12.77
N GLY A 122 -5.58 3.59 -12.64
CA GLY A 122 -6.49 4.34 -13.52
C GLY A 122 -7.95 3.93 -13.32
N MET A 123 -8.31 3.53 -12.09
CA MET A 123 -9.61 2.99 -11.70
C MET A 123 -10.01 1.69 -12.42
N LYS A 124 -9.04 0.98 -12.98
CA LYS A 124 -9.31 -0.26 -13.72
C LYS A 124 -9.37 -1.48 -12.80
N LEU A 125 -8.77 -1.41 -11.61
CA LEU A 125 -8.59 -2.56 -10.70
C LEU A 125 -9.89 -3.18 -10.24
N ASP A 126 -10.19 -4.34 -10.82
CA ASP A 126 -11.31 -5.21 -10.49
C ASP A 126 -10.81 -6.65 -10.31
N PRO A 127 -10.31 -6.99 -9.11
CA PRO A 127 -9.70 -8.27 -8.85
C PRO A 127 -10.74 -9.33 -8.49
N GLY A 128 -10.66 -10.53 -9.08
CA GLY A 128 -11.52 -11.66 -8.65
C GLY A 128 -11.20 -12.17 -7.23
N THR A 129 -9.96 -11.95 -6.78
CA THR A 129 -9.46 -12.34 -5.46
C THR A 129 -8.58 -11.24 -4.87
N VAL A 130 -8.73 -10.97 -3.58
CA VAL A 130 -7.81 -10.13 -2.78
C VAL A 130 -7.14 -10.98 -1.71
N CYS A 131 -5.84 -11.24 -1.87
CA CYS A 131 -5.03 -11.91 -0.85
C CYS A 131 -4.44 -10.89 0.14
N CYS A 132 -4.64 -11.06 1.45
CA CYS A 132 -4.16 -10.10 2.44
C CYS A 132 -3.85 -10.70 3.82
N ASP A 133 -3.31 -9.90 4.73
CA ASP A 133 -2.99 -10.32 6.10
C ASP A 133 -4.26 -10.44 6.95
N PHE A 134 -4.22 -11.29 7.99
CA PHE A 134 -5.34 -11.44 8.92
C PHE A 134 -5.42 -10.26 9.88
N GLU A 135 -5.97 -9.18 9.36
CA GLU A 135 -6.26 -7.95 10.09
C GLU A 135 -7.68 -7.50 9.73
N MET A 136 -8.56 -7.40 10.73
CA MET A 136 -9.98 -7.09 10.51
C MET A 136 -10.18 -5.80 9.72
N ALA A 137 -9.37 -4.79 10.03
CA ALA A 137 -9.40 -3.50 9.37
C ALA A 137 -9.03 -3.58 7.89
N LEU A 138 -8.03 -4.40 7.55
CA LEU A 138 -7.62 -4.65 6.17
C LEU A 138 -8.65 -5.48 5.41
N LEU A 139 -9.22 -6.51 6.04
CA LEU A 139 -10.29 -7.32 5.46
C LEU A 139 -11.54 -6.48 5.17
N GLN A 140 -11.89 -5.57 6.08
CA GLN A 140 -13.02 -4.65 5.90
C GLN A 140 -12.72 -3.64 4.78
N GLY A 141 -11.54 -3.01 4.78
CA GLY A 141 -11.13 -2.12 3.70
C GLY A 141 -11.12 -2.80 2.33
N ALA A 142 -10.68 -4.06 2.26
CA ALA A 142 -10.72 -4.87 1.04
C ALA A 142 -12.15 -5.14 0.57
N LYS A 143 -13.07 -5.47 1.50
CA LYS A 143 -14.49 -5.65 1.21
C LYS A 143 -15.13 -4.38 0.66
N ASP A 144 -14.81 -3.22 1.25
CA ASP A 144 -15.42 -1.96 0.84
C ASP A 144 -14.91 -1.48 -0.52
N GLN A 145 -13.63 -1.71 -0.82
CA GLN A 145 -13.02 -1.29 -2.08
C GLN A 145 -13.26 -2.28 -3.23
N PHE A 146 -13.40 -3.56 -2.92
CA PHE A 146 -13.57 -4.67 -3.86
C PHE A 146 -14.66 -5.63 -3.35
N PRO A 147 -15.94 -5.23 -3.41
CA PRO A 147 -17.05 -5.99 -2.82
C PRO A 147 -17.22 -7.38 -3.44
N ASP A 148 -16.98 -7.49 -4.75
CA ASP A 148 -17.14 -8.73 -5.53
C ASP A 148 -15.92 -9.65 -5.44
N ALA A 149 -14.79 -9.15 -4.91
CA ALA A 149 -13.57 -9.94 -4.79
C ALA A 149 -13.66 -10.94 -3.64
N LYS A 150 -13.23 -12.18 -3.89
CA LYS A 150 -13.02 -13.17 -2.83
C LYS A 150 -11.83 -12.74 -1.97
N ARG A 151 -12.06 -12.52 -0.68
CA ARG A 151 -10.99 -12.15 0.27
C ARG A 151 -10.35 -13.42 0.80
N ILE A 152 -9.05 -13.59 0.54
CA ILE A 152 -8.27 -14.74 1.02
C ILE A 152 -7.17 -14.20 1.92
N GLY A 153 -6.97 -14.85 3.05
CA GLY A 153 -5.90 -14.55 3.97
C GLY A 153 -4.62 -15.25 3.54
N CYS A 154 -3.49 -14.59 3.74
CA CYS A 154 -2.19 -15.10 3.35
C CYS A 154 -1.82 -16.34 4.17
N LEU A 155 -1.61 -17.49 3.49
CA LEU A 155 -1.25 -18.76 4.11
C LEU A 155 -0.01 -18.63 5.01
N PHE A 156 1.02 -17.93 4.54
CA PHE A 156 2.25 -17.72 5.31
C PHE A 156 1.98 -17.02 6.67
N HIS A 157 1.16 -15.96 6.67
CA HIS A 157 0.85 -15.25 7.92
C HIS A 157 -0.09 -16.02 8.82
N TRP A 158 -0.98 -16.81 8.23
CA TRP A 158 -1.83 -17.74 8.96
C TRP A 158 -0.96 -18.75 9.73
N GLU A 159 -0.07 -19.42 9.02
CA GLU A 159 0.90 -20.36 9.57
C GLU A 159 1.79 -19.69 10.63
N GLN A 160 2.30 -18.48 10.35
CA GLN A 160 3.11 -17.72 11.30
C GLN A 160 2.32 -17.35 12.57
N ALA A 161 1.06 -16.95 12.45
CA ALA A 161 0.20 -16.64 13.59
C ALA A 161 -0.06 -17.89 14.45
N ILE A 162 -0.28 -19.04 13.82
CA ILE A 162 -0.44 -20.32 14.51
C ILE A 162 0.85 -20.72 15.22
N ARG A 163 2.00 -20.64 14.53
CA ARG A 163 3.32 -20.91 15.13
C ARG A 163 3.57 -20.03 16.35
N ARG A 164 3.30 -18.71 16.27
CA ARG A 164 3.44 -17.78 17.41
C ARG A 164 2.58 -18.22 18.59
N LYS A 165 1.36 -18.69 18.34
CA LYS A 165 0.49 -19.20 19.42
C LYS A 165 1.05 -20.48 20.05
N LEU A 166 1.53 -21.43 19.24
CA LEU A 166 2.13 -22.67 19.76
C LEU A 166 3.37 -22.38 20.62
N VAL A 167 4.22 -21.43 20.21
CA VAL A 167 5.35 -20.94 21.01
C VAL A 167 4.87 -20.31 22.32
N ALA A 168 3.85 -19.45 22.28
CA ALA A 168 3.30 -18.81 23.48
C ALA A 168 2.72 -19.82 24.48
N LEU A 169 2.19 -20.94 23.99
CA LEU A 169 1.71 -22.06 24.81
C LEU A 169 2.83 -22.97 25.32
N ARG A 170 4.10 -22.66 24.99
CA ARG A 170 5.28 -23.46 25.37
C ARG A 170 5.18 -24.91 24.88
N ILE A 171 4.66 -25.10 23.66
CA ILE A 171 4.79 -26.35 22.93
C ILE A 171 6.24 -26.47 22.46
N SER A 172 6.84 -27.65 22.58
CA SER A 172 8.25 -27.86 22.24
C SER A 172 8.51 -27.71 20.74
N GLU A 173 9.72 -27.28 20.38
CA GLU A 173 10.07 -26.96 18.99
C GLU A 173 9.94 -28.17 18.05
N ASP A 174 10.26 -29.38 18.52
CA ASP A 174 10.10 -30.62 17.76
C ASP A 174 8.63 -30.87 17.36
N LYS A 175 7.69 -30.54 18.26
CA LYS A 175 6.25 -30.65 18.05
C LYS A 175 5.75 -29.58 17.09
N ILE A 176 6.23 -28.35 17.26
CA ILE A 176 5.92 -27.25 16.34
C ILE A 176 6.38 -27.60 14.92
N LYS A 177 7.61 -28.10 14.75
CA LYS A 177 8.13 -28.51 13.43
C LYS A 177 7.23 -29.54 12.74
N LYS A 178 6.74 -30.54 13.48
CA LYS A 178 5.82 -31.56 12.96
C LYS A 178 4.47 -30.98 12.53
N VAL A 179 3.89 -30.06 13.30
CA VAL A 179 2.61 -29.40 12.93
C VAL A 179 2.79 -28.48 11.72
N MET A 180 3.93 -27.79 11.63
CA MET A 180 4.24 -26.86 10.54
C MET A 180 4.77 -27.55 9.27
N THR A 181 4.84 -28.89 9.26
CA THR A 181 5.22 -29.64 8.06
C THR A 181 4.08 -29.61 7.05
N LEU A 182 4.41 -29.56 5.76
CA LEU A 182 3.45 -29.67 4.67
C LEU A 182 2.61 -30.96 4.80
N GLY A 183 1.32 -30.86 4.51
CA GLY A 183 0.36 -31.96 4.68
C GLY A 183 -0.04 -32.22 6.14
N ALA A 184 0.16 -31.25 7.04
CA ALA A 184 -0.33 -31.31 8.42
C ALA A 184 -1.31 -30.16 8.68
N LEU A 185 -0.82 -29.00 9.12
CA LEU A 185 -1.67 -27.86 9.46
C LEU A 185 -2.32 -27.22 8.22
N ASP A 186 -1.55 -27.08 7.14
CA ASP A 186 -1.97 -26.57 5.83
C ASP A 186 -3.12 -27.39 5.21
N THR A 187 -3.26 -28.66 5.56
CA THR A 187 -4.37 -29.53 5.10
C THR A 187 -5.73 -28.98 5.53
N LEU A 188 -5.79 -28.24 6.65
CA LEU A 188 -7.01 -27.57 7.10
C LEU A 188 -7.52 -26.53 6.10
N THR A 189 -6.64 -25.96 5.26
CA THR A 189 -7.02 -24.94 4.28
C THR A 189 -7.77 -25.51 3.08
N VAL A 190 -7.69 -26.82 2.84
CA VAL A 190 -8.35 -27.49 1.70
C VAL A 190 -9.40 -28.51 2.15
N LEU A 191 -9.56 -28.67 3.46
CA LEU A 191 -10.47 -29.65 4.04
C LEU A 191 -11.93 -29.17 3.88
N PRO A 192 -12.88 -30.05 3.50
CA PRO A 192 -14.29 -29.70 3.47
C PRO A 192 -14.77 -29.20 4.85
N PRO A 193 -15.61 -28.15 4.92
CA PRO A 193 -16.09 -27.60 6.19
C PRO A 193 -16.70 -28.64 7.12
N ALA A 194 -17.43 -29.62 6.57
CA ALA A 194 -18.05 -30.71 7.34
C ALA A 194 -17.04 -31.64 8.05
N LYS A 195 -15.77 -31.65 7.61
CA LYS A 195 -14.71 -32.49 8.18
C LYS A 195 -13.80 -31.70 9.13
N PHE A 196 -14.09 -30.43 9.38
CA PHE A 196 -13.15 -29.52 10.04
C PHE A 196 -12.82 -29.92 11.49
N GLU A 197 -13.83 -30.37 12.24
CA GLU A 197 -13.66 -30.90 13.60
C GLU A 197 -12.64 -32.05 13.64
N ARG A 198 -12.79 -33.02 12.73
CA ARG A 198 -11.86 -34.14 12.59
C ARG A 198 -10.48 -33.68 12.10
N GLY A 199 -10.42 -32.63 11.28
CA GLY A 199 -9.17 -32.01 10.84
C GLY A 199 -8.37 -31.44 12.00
N ILE A 200 -9.01 -30.68 12.89
CA ILE A 200 -8.35 -30.14 14.09
C ILE A 200 -7.82 -31.29 14.95
N GLU A 201 -8.64 -32.31 15.17
CA GLU A 201 -8.23 -33.50 15.92
C GLU A 201 -7.03 -34.19 15.27
N PHE A 202 -7.05 -34.40 13.95
CA PHE A 202 -5.94 -34.97 13.19
C PHE A 202 -4.64 -34.19 13.37
N VAL A 203 -4.67 -32.85 13.29
CA VAL A 203 -3.48 -32.02 13.52
C VAL A 203 -2.96 -32.20 14.95
N THR A 204 -3.85 -32.27 15.94
CA THR A 204 -3.45 -32.51 17.34
C THR A 204 -2.96 -33.94 17.59
N GLN A 205 -3.42 -34.93 16.82
CA GLN A 205 -3.02 -36.34 16.94
C GLN A 205 -1.74 -36.68 16.20
N LYS A 206 -1.42 -36.00 15.09
CA LYS A 206 -0.13 -36.08 14.37
C LYS A 206 1.07 -35.82 15.29
N VAL A 207 0.84 -35.13 16.40
CA VAL A 207 1.80 -34.95 17.48
C VAL A 207 1.16 -35.38 18.80
N PRO A 208 1.21 -36.67 19.16
CA PRO A 208 0.53 -37.18 20.34
C PRO A 208 0.91 -36.35 21.58
N PRO A 209 -0.07 -35.77 22.30
CA PRO A 209 0.23 -35.01 23.50
C PRO A 209 0.84 -35.97 24.53
N THR A 210 2.01 -35.61 25.06
CA THR A 210 2.50 -36.23 26.30
C THR A 210 1.56 -35.84 27.45
N GLN A 211 1.56 -36.60 28.54
CA GLN A 211 0.68 -36.35 29.70
C GLN A 211 0.72 -34.86 30.14
N GLY A 212 1.90 -34.23 30.10
CA GLY A 212 2.11 -32.82 30.46
C GLY A 212 1.69 -31.77 29.41
N ASP A 213 1.36 -32.17 28.18
CA ASP A 213 0.98 -31.23 27.11
C ASP A 213 -0.52 -31.24 26.79
N LYS A 214 -1.30 -32.17 27.36
CA LYS A 214 -2.75 -32.29 27.12
C LYS A 214 -3.49 -30.95 27.30
N THR A 215 -3.19 -30.23 28.39
CA THR A 215 -3.81 -28.92 28.67
C THR A 215 -3.41 -27.88 27.62
N LYS A 216 -2.14 -27.82 27.21
CA LYS A 216 -1.66 -26.87 26.20
C LYS A 216 -2.33 -27.10 24.84
N TRP A 217 -2.52 -28.35 24.43
CA TRP A 217 -3.22 -28.68 23.19
C TRP A 217 -4.72 -28.39 23.27
N LYS A 218 -5.34 -28.57 24.43
CA LYS A 218 -6.72 -28.13 24.68
C LYS A 218 -6.85 -26.61 24.54
N ASP A 219 -5.91 -25.84 25.11
CA ASP A 219 -5.88 -24.39 25.00
C ASP A 219 -5.63 -23.92 23.56
N PHE A 220 -4.75 -24.62 22.83
CA PHE A 220 -4.55 -24.39 21.40
C PHE A 220 -5.84 -24.62 20.61
N SER A 221 -6.53 -25.75 20.82
CA SER A 221 -7.80 -26.05 20.14
C SER A 221 -8.86 -24.98 20.44
N LYS A 222 -8.98 -24.55 21.70
CA LYS A 222 -9.89 -23.46 22.10
C LYS A 222 -9.55 -22.14 21.40
N TYR A 223 -8.27 -21.77 21.36
CA TYR A 223 -7.80 -20.58 20.65
C TYR A 223 -8.11 -20.67 19.16
N PHE A 224 -7.80 -21.81 18.53
CA PHE A 224 -7.96 -22.01 17.09
C PHE A 224 -9.42 -21.82 16.70
N ARG A 225 -10.34 -22.46 17.43
CA ARG A 225 -11.78 -22.33 17.22
C ARG A 225 -12.25 -20.88 17.40
N SER A 226 -11.83 -20.22 18.48
CA SER A 226 -12.24 -18.84 18.75
C SER A 226 -11.72 -17.85 17.72
N THR A 227 -10.54 -18.08 17.15
CA THR A 227 -9.88 -17.14 16.24
C THR A 227 -10.25 -17.44 14.79
N TRP A 228 -10.10 -18.68 14.35
CA TRP A 228 -10.20 -19.05 12.94
C TRP A 228 -11.58 -19.56 12.53
N LEU A 229 -12.44 -19.95 13.46
CA LEU A 229 -13.82 -20.39 13.15
C LEU A 229 -14.91 -19.42 13.64
N LYS A 230 -14.56 -18.45 14.50
CA LYS A 230 -15.52 -17.47 15.03
C LYS A 230 -15.16 -16.04 14.64
N ARG A 231 -13.91 -15.62 14.87
CA ARG A 231 -13.47 -14.25 14.57
C ARG A 231 -13.25 -14.01 13.09
N TYR A 232 -12.54 -14.93 12.43
CA TYR A 232 -12.37 -14.93 10.97
C TYR A 232 -13.35 -15.91 10.35
N ASP A 233 -13.96 -15.49 9.24
CA ASP A 233 -14.85 -16.35 8.48
C ASP A 233 -14.05 -17.47 7.81
N LEU A 234 -14.60 -18.69 7.79
CA LEU A 234 -13.92 -19.87 7.24
C LEU A 234 -13.52 -19.67 5.77
N SER A 235 -14.34 -18.98 4.98
CA SER A 235 -14.06 -18.71 3.56
C SER A 235 -12.83 -17.82 3.34
N THR A 236 -12.38 -17.10 4.38
CA THR A 236 -11.19 -16.24 4.27
C THR A 236 -9.89 -17.01 4.33
N TRP A 237 -9.86 -18.28 4.69
CA TRP A 237 -8.60 -19.04 4.80
C TRP A 237 -8.72 -20.51 4.42
N ASN A 238 -9.94 -21.03 4.34
CA ASN A 238 -10.23 -22.30 3.70
C ASN A 238 -10.64 -22.05 2.24
N VAL A 239 -9.90 -22.67 1.33
CA VAL A 239 -10.05 -22.54 -0.13
C VAL A 239 -10.69 -23.76 -0.76
N HIS A 240 -11.30 -24.66 0.02
CA HIS A 240 -11.93 -25.88 -0.49
C HIS A 240 -12.97 -25.57 -1.58
N ASN A 241 -13.95 -24.72 -1.27
CA ASN A 241 -14.99 -24.33 -2.23
C ASN A 241 -14.39 -23.58 -3.44
N MET A 242 -13.33 -22.80 -3.24
CA MET A 242 -12.65 -22.08 -4.33
C MET A 242 -11.94 -23.04 -5.30
N LEU A 243 -11.43 -24.16 -4.80
CA LEU A 243 -10.86 -25.23 -5.62
C LEU A 243 -11.96 -25.97 -6.39
N GLU A 244 -13.11 -26.25 -5.78
CA GLU A 244 -14.26 -26.87 -6.46
C GLU A 244 -14.81 -25.97 -7.58
N GLU A 245 -14.81 -24.65 -7.37
CA GLU A 245 -15.27 -23.65 -8.32
C GLU A 245 -14.21 -23.24 -9.37
N ASN A 246 -13.03 -23.89 -9.42
CA ASN A 246 -11.90 -23.52 -10.30
C ASN A 246 -11.51 -22.03 -10.24
N THR A 247 -11.64 -21.41 -9.06
CA THR A 247 -11.26 -20.00 -8.88
C THR A 247 -9.74 -19.85 -8.96
N GLU A 248 -9.26 -18.91 -9.78
CA GLU A 248 -7.84 -18.55 -9.82
C GLU A 248 -7.40 -17.93 -8.48
N ILE A 249 -6.63 -18.70 -7.69
CA ILE A 249 -6.00 -18.21 -6.46
C ILE A 249 -4.61 -17.70 -6.84
N GLY A 250 -4.56 -16.42 -7.22
CA GLY A 250 -3.32 -15.69 -7.50
C GLY A 250 -2.39 -15.71 -6.28
N ALA A 251 -1.40 -16.60 -6.32
CA ALA A 251 -0.33 -16.80 -5.32
C ALA A 251 -0.76 -17.39 -3.96
N LYS A 252 -0.83 -18.74 -3.90
CA LYS A 252 -0.72 -19.48 -2.63
C LYS A 252 0.69 -19.46 -2.02
N THR A 253 1.68 -18.94 -2.74
CA THR A 253 3.09 -18.92 -2.33
C THR A 253 3.69 -17.51 -2.48
N ASN A 254 4.27 -17.04 -1.37
CA ASN A 254 4.67 -15.66 -1.13
C ASN A 254 6.18 -15.41 -1.38
N ASN A 255 6.85 -16.35 -2.06
CA ASN A 255 8.31 -16.37 -2.25
C ASN A 255 8.88 -15.04 -2.83
N PRO A 256 8.21 -14.38 -3.80
CA PRO A 256 8.67 -13.07 -4.30
C PRO A 256 8.52 -11.95 -3.27
N PHE A 257 7.52 -11.98 -2.39
CA PHE A 257 7.30 -10.91 -1.40
C PHE A 257 8.21 -11.05 -0.19
N GLU A 258 8.53 -12.27 0.23
CA GLU A 258 9.41 -12.51 1.37
C GLU A 258 10.87 -12.17 1.06
N SER A 259 11.34 -12.54 -0.14
CA SER A 259 12.64 -12.10 -0.64
C SER A 259 12.74 -10.57 -0.61
N ASN A 260 11.69 -9.87 -1.06
CA ASN A 260 11.69 -8.41 -1.10
C ASN A 260 11.52 -7.77 0.28
N ASN A 261 10.65 -8.29 1.16
CA ASN A 261 10.52 -7.80 2.52
C ASN A 261 11.81 -8.05 3.32
N ARG A 262 12.55 -9.14 3.06
CA ARG A 262 13.88 -9.36 3.63
C ARG A 262 14.86 -8.32 3.12
N VAL A 263 14.90 -8.05 1.82
CA VAL A 263 15.72 -6.95 1.24
C VAL A 263 15.41 -5.61 1.90
N PHE A 264 14.13 -5.29 2.12
CA PHE A 264 13.73 -4.07 2.82
C PHE A 264 14.09 -4.10 4.31
N THR A 265 13.83 -5.19 5.02
CA THR A 265 14.13 -5.33 6.46
C THR A 265 15.63 -5.23 6.72
N ASP A 266 16.45 -5.89 5.89
CA ASP A 266 17.91 -5.85 5.96
C ASP A 266 18.46 -4.44 5.70
N ARG A 267 17.83 -3.68 4.78
CA ARG A 267 18.25 -2.31 4.47
C ARG A 267 17.74 -1.26 5.47
N PHE A 268 16.51 -1.41 5.97
CA PHE A 268 15.96 -0.51 6.98
C PHE A 268 16.55 -0.76 8.37
N GLN A 269 17.10 -1.95 8.62
CA GLN A 269 17.72 -2.39 9.87
C GLN A 269 16.81 -2.28 11.11
N ARG A 270 15.52 -1.99 10.92
CA ARG A 270 14.52 -1.69 11.97
C ARG A 270 13.12 -2.07 11.46
N SER A 271 12.26 -2.57 12.34
CA SER A 271 10.87 -2.95 12.01
C SER A 271 9.95 -1.76 11.70
N HIS A 272 10.30 -0.56 12.18
CA HIS A 272 9.56 0.68 11.97
C HIS A 272 10.55 1.83 11.64
N PRO A 273 11.01 1.96 10.39
CA PRO A 273 11.91 3.05 10.00
C PRO A 273 11.20 4.41 10.05
N SER A 274 11.94 5.47 10.31
CA SER A 274 11.42 6.83 10.14
C SER A 274 11.13 7.11 8.66
N LEU A 275 10.24 8.06 8.38
CA LEU A 275 9.95 8.47 6.99
C LEU A 275 11.21 8.97 6.26
N MET A 276 12.16 9.60 6.97
CA MET A 276 13.43 10.04 6.38
C MET A 276 14.30 8.85 5.97
N THR A 277 14.49 7.90 6.88
CA THR A 277 15.21 6.65 6.61
C THR A 277 14.60 5.90 5.41
N PHE A 278 13.27 5.93 5.28
CA PHE A 278 12.61 5.35 4.13
C PHE A 278 12.97 6.03 2.81
N ILE A 279 12.83 7.36 2.77
CA ILE A 279 13.10 8.13 1.55
C ILE A 279 14.54 7.91 1.08
N GLU A 280 15.49 7.85 2.01
CA GLU A 280 16.90 7.60 1.71
C GLU A 280 17.13 6.21 1.09
N VAL A 281 16.57 5.15 1.68
CA VAL A 281 16.68 3.78 1.13
C VAL A 281 15.97 3.65 -0.21
N CYS A 282 14.80 4.27 -0.40
CA CYS A 282 14.10 4.21 -1.68
C CYS A 282 14.85 4.93 -2.81
N LYS A 283 15.53 6.06 -2.49
CA LYS A 283 16.42 6.76 -3.42
C LYS A 283 17.61 5.88 -3.79
N ASP A 284 18.25 5.25 -2.81
CA ASP A 284 19.38 4.33 -3.02
C ASP A 284 19.00 3.13 -3.90
N MET A 285 17.80 2.57 -3.69
CA MET A 285 17.30 1.42 -4.45
C MET A 285 16.81 1.76 -5.86
N LYS A 286 16.79 3.05 -6.27
CA LYS A 286 16.22 3.52 -7.56
C LYS A 286 14.79 3.01 -7.82
N LEU A 287 14.03 2.71 -6.76
CA LEU A 287 12.66 2.18 -6.84
C LEU A 287 11.61 3.28 -7.08
N TRP A 288 12.05 4.51 -7.30
CA TRP A 288 11.18 5.66 -7.42
C TRP A 288 10.83 5.92 -8.89
N LYS A 289 9.59 5.62 -9.27
CA LYS A 289 8.92 6.25 -10.42
C LYS A 289 7.78 7.10 -9.90
N ARG A 290 7.74 8.36 -10.35
CA ARG A 290 6.75 9.36 -9.94
C ARG A 290 5.37 8.96 -10.47
N SER A 291 4.32 9.12 -9.66
CA SER A 291 2.95 9.04 -10.17
C SER A 291 2.75 10.18 -11.18
N GLY A 292 2.49 9.83 -12.44
CA GLY A 292 2.36 10.80 -13.54
C GLY A 292 2.86 10.31 -14.91
N GLU A 293 3.64 9.23 -14.97
CA GLU A 293 3.98 8.57 -16.24
C GLU A 293 2.96 7.45 -16.52
N THR A 294 1.93 7.75 -17.31
CA THR A 294 0.97 6.76 -17.81
C THR A 294 1.60 5.86 -18.89
N PRO A 295 1.50 4.52 -18.78
CA PRO A 295 1.44 3.65 -19.95
C PRO A 295 -0.01 3.53 -20.44
N ARG A 296 -0.17 3.54 -21.76
CA ARG A 296 -1.45 3.43 -22.48
C ARG A 296 -2.10 2.05 -22.29
N ASN A 297 -3.41 2.09 -22.11
CA ASN A 297 -4.47 1.12 -22.47
C ASN A 297 -4.44 -0.31 -21.87
N GLU A 298 -5.59 -0.72 -21.25
CA GLU A 298 -6.49 -1.89 -21.45
C GLU A 298 -6.37 -3.31 -20.79
N VAL A 299 -7.04 -3.47 -19.63
CA VAL A 299 -7.93 -4.59 -19.17
C VAL A 299 -7.38 -6.01 -18.88
N GLY A 300 -7.68 -6.51 -17.66
CA GLY A 300 -7.61 -7.91 -17.15
C GLY A 300 -6.77 -8.08 -15.87
N MET A 301 -7.35 -8.45 -14.70
CA MET A 301 -6.74 -8.12 -13.36
C MET A 301 -6.91 -9.12 -12.19
N SER A 302 -5.93 -9.13 -11.27
CA SER A 302 -6.01 -9.69 -9.89
C SER A 302 -5.18 -8.83 -8.90
N ALA A 303 -5.49 -8.81 -7.59
CA ALA A 303 -4.84 -7.93 -6.60
C ALA A 303 -4.49 -8.63 -5.28
N THR A 304 -3.37 -8.26 -4.65
CA THR A 304 -2.90 -8.79 -3.36
C THR A 304 -2.34 -7.66 -2.49
N ALA A 305 -2.82 -7.48 -1.26
CA ALA A 305 -2.46 -6.36 -0.39
C ALA A 305 -1.93 -6.79 0.99
N ARG A 306 -0.76 -6.30 1.42
CA ARG A 306 -0.09 -6.66 2.68
C ARG A 306 0.20 -5.44 3.55
N ALA A 307 0.10 -5.59 4.87
CA ALA A 307 0.33 -4.51 5.83
C ALA A 307 1.13 -4.97 7.06
N HIS A 308 2.21 -4.26 7.36
CA HIS A 308 3.13 -4.54 8.46
C HIS A 308 3.17 -3.43 9.50
#